data_AF-A0A0J6ZH02-F1
#
_entry.id   AF-A0A0J6ZH02-F1
#
_cell.length_a   1.000
_cell.length_b   1.000
_cell.length_c   1.000
_cell.angle_alpha   90.00
_cell.angle_beta   90.00
_cell.angle_gamma   90.00
#
_symmetry.space_group_name_H-M   'P 1'
#
loop_
_entity.id
_entity.type
_entity.pdbx_description
1 polymer ?
#
loop_
_entity_poly.entity_id
_entity_poly.type
_entity_poly.pdbx_seq_one_letter_code
_entity_poly.pdbx_strand_id
1 'polypeptide(L)'
;MLATKRQKALLALTVILLIAFVVVVGTFIVPDRAADLWMDAAEGALQLAVVTVIGGAVAATYRRIDSDRERRRARDELRFEIFQQLSSGYQQLRRVRRNLKFAGIHILQSSSVRPRLRPEQIAMLRDGMVELVQVTTMLEQITQELDVRIVFDRREEMFEALFKIVAYNERLIHEWQKRGVEFWDAESGDVRDLPALAEFLADTQVSFRPNVRVPYDDLIRAVQQQLLQQSRKRCLSAPTRGPSRRPASGAAAR
;
A
#
# COMPACT_ATOMS: atom_id res chain seq x y z
N MET A 1 -2.01 -11.54 21.98
CA MET A 1 -1.77 -12.80 21.22
C MET A 1 -1.85 -14.08 22.08
N LEU A 2 -1.52 -14.05 23.38
CA LEU A 2 -1.62 -15.23 24.26
C LEU A 2 -3.06 -15.71 24.54
N ALA A 3 -4.03 -14.79 24.58
CA ALA A 3 -5.44 -15.10 24.86
C ALA A 3 -6.09 -16.00 23.77
N THR A 4 -5.81 -15.75 22.50
CA THR A 4 -6.37 -16.54 21.38
C THR A 4 -5.78 -17.94 21.29
N LYS A 5 -4.59 -18.16 21.85
CA LYS A 5 -3.97 -19.50 21.93
C LYS A 5 -4.64 -20.35 23.02
N ARG A 6 -4.93 -19.75 24.18
CA ARG A 6 -5.66 -20.40 25.28
C ARG A 6 -7.09 -20.75 24.90
N GLN A 7 -7.79 -19.86 24.20
CA GLN A 7 -9.18 -20.10 23.78
C GLN A 7 -9.28 -21.27 22.77
N LYS A 8 -8.31 -21.39 21.85
CA LYS A 8 -8.23 -22.52 20.91
C LYS A 8 -7.88 -23.83 21.60
N ALA A 9 -7.02 -23.79 22.62
CA ALA A 9 -6.69 -24.96 23.43
C ALA A 9 -7.91 -25.44 24.24
N LEU A 10 -8.68 -24.52 24.82
CA LEU A 10 -9.92 -24.84 25.55
C LEU A 10 -10.97 -25.45 24.62
N LEU A 11 -11.17 -24.89 23.42
CA LEU A 11 -12.10 -25.45 22.42
C LEU A 11 -11.71 -26.86 21.96
N ALA A 12 -10.42 -27.10 21.75
CA ALA A 12 -9.94 -28.44 21.40
C ALA A 12 -10.15 -29.42 22.55
N LEU A 13 -9.87 -28.99 23.79
CA LEU A 13 -10.08 -29.80 24.99
C LEU A 13 -11.55 -30.16 25.20
N THR A 14 -12.48 -29.22 25.02
CA THR A 14 -13.92 -29.49 25.15
C THR A 14 -14.43 -30.45 24.08
N VAL A 15 -13.95 -30.35 22.84
CA VAL A 15 -14.32 -31.31 21.78
C VAL A 15 -13.81 -32.71 22.12
N ILE A 16 -12.56 -32.84 22.59
CA ILE A 16 -12.00 -34.14 23.01
C ILE A 16 -12.80 -34.72 24.18
N LEU A 17 -13.12 -33.90 25.19
CA LEU A 17 -13.93 -34.31 26.34
C LEU A 17 -15.34 -34.75 25.93
N LEU A 18 -15.97 -34.05 24.98
CA LEU A 18 -17.29 -34.41 24.48
C LEU A 18 -17.26 -35.76 23.77
N ILE A 19 -16.26 -36.01 22.92
CA ILE A 19 -16.09 -37.30 22.23
C ILE A 19 -15.86 -38.41 23.26
N ALA A 20 -14.97 -38.20 24.23
CA ALA A 20 -14.72 -39.16 25.30
C ALA A 20 -15.97 -39.46 26.13
N PHE A 21 -16.76 -38.43 26.45
CA PHE A 21 -18.03 -38.58 27.18
C PHE A 21 -19.03 -39.43 26.40
N VAL A 22 -19.20 -39.19 25.09
CA VAL A 22 -20.11 -39.99 24.24
C VAL A 22 -19.68 -41.45 24.18
N VAL A 23 -18.37 -41.73 24.08
CA VAL A 23 -17.83 -43.10 24.10
C VAL A 23 -18.14 -43.79 25.42
N VAL A 24 -17.85 -43.12 26.55
CA VAL A 24 -18.11 -43.69 27.90
C VAL A 24 -19.60 -43.96 28.08
N VAL A 25 -20.48 -43.00 27.80
CA VAL A 25 -21.93 -43.17 27.95
C VAL A 25 -22.46 -44.31 27.06
N GLY A 26 -21.94 -44.44 25.84
CA GLY A 26 -22.31 -45.53 24.92
C GLY A 26 -21.97 -46.92 25.48
N THR A 27 -20.83 -47.06 26.17
CA THR A 27 -20.41 -48.37 26.73
C THR A 27 -21.25 -48.85 27.91
N PHE A 28 -21.95 -47.96 28.62
CA PHE A 28 -22.71 -48.34 29.83
C PHE A 28 -24.18 -48.65 29.59
N ILE A 29 -24.74 -48.36 28.41
CA ILE A 29 -26.19 -48.40 28.17
C ILE A 29 -26.66 -49.65 27.40
N VAL A 30 -25.75 -50.44 26.79
CA VAL A 30 -26.14 -51.51 25.86
C VAL A 30 -26.08 -52.92 26.50
N PRO A 31 -27.18 -53.71 26.52
CA PRO A 31 -27.21 -55.08 27.03
C PRO A 31 -26.64 -56.17 26.08
N ASP A 32 -26.09 -57.23 26.67
CA ASP A 32 -25.15 -58.25 26.15
C ASP A 32 -25.46 -58.97 24.81
N ARG A 33 -26.66 -58.89 24.21
CA ARG A 33 -26.96 -59.56 22.92
C ARG A 33 -26.98 -58.65 21.71
N ALA A 34 -27.05 -57.34 21.92
CA ALA A 34 -26.85 -56.36 20.85
C ALA A 34 -25.37 -55.94 20.76
N ALA A 35 -24.51 -56.50 21.61
CA ALA A 35 -23.11 -56.14 21.77
C ALA A 35 -22.32 -56.24 20.45
N ASP A 36 -22.47 -57.31 19.67
CA ASP A 36 -21.71 -57.49 18.43
C ASP A 36 -22.05 -56.42 17.36
N LEU A 37 -23.34 -56.16 17.13
CA LEU A 37 -23.79 -55.15 16.17
C LEU A 37 -23.46 -53.71 16.63
N TRP A 38 -23.54 -53.43 17.93
CA TRP A 38 -23.17 -52.13 18.48
C TRP A 38 -21.65 -51.91 18.48
N MET A 39 -20.86 -52.97 18.62
CA MET A 39 -19.40 -52.90 18.57
C MET A 39 -18.92 -52.50 17.17
N ASP A 40 -19.46 -53.12 16.12
CA ASP A 40 -19.16 -52.77 14.73
C ASP A 40 -19.58 -51.32 14.40
N ALA A 41 -20.75 -50.88 14.90
CA ALA A 41 -21.22 -49.52 14.71
C ALA A 41 -20.34 -48.48 15.45
N ALA A 42 -19.88 -48.80 16.66
CA ALA A 42 -19.00 -47.96 17.45
C ALA A 42 -17.61 -47.80 16.80
N GLU A 43 -17.08 -48.86 16.19
CA GLU A 43 -15.83 -48.80 15.44
C GLU A 43 -15.93 -47.87 14.23
N GLY A 44 -17.02 -47.99 13.46
CA GLY A 44 -17.30 -47.10 12.33
C GLY A 44 -17.46 -45.63 12.75
N ALA A 45 -18.16 -45.37 13.86
CA ALA A 45 -18.34 -44.02 14.39
C ALA A 45 -17.01 -43.40 14.87
N LEU A 46 -16.15 -44.20 15.52
CA LEU A 46 -14.81 -43.77 15.95
C LEU A 46 -13.94 -43.40 14.74
N GLN A 47 -13.95 -44.22 13.69
CA GLN A 47 -13.20 -43.93 12.46
C GLN A 47 -13.69 -42.63 11.80
N LEU A 48 -15.01 -42.43 11.75
CA LEU A 48 -15.60 -41.21 11.19
C LEU A 48 -15.24 -39.98 12.05
N ALA A 49 -15.24 -40.11 13.38
CA ALA A 49 -14.80 -39.05 14.29
C ALA A 49 -13.33 -38.68 14.07
N VAL A 50 -12.44 -39.66 13.93
CA VAL A 50 -11.00 -39.44 13.65
C VAL A 50 -10.81 -38.73 12.31
N VAL A 51 -11.44 -39.22 11.24
CA VAL A 51 -11.39 -38.58 9.92
C VAL A 51 -11.91 -37.15 9.97
N THR A 52 -12.99 -36.89 10.71
CA THR A 52 -13.57 -35.55 10.86
C THR A 52 -12.62 -34.60 11.61
N VAL A 53 -11.98 -35.05 12.69
CA VAL A 53 -11.02 -34.23 13.45
C VAL A 53 -9.78 -33.90 12.60
N ILE A 54 -9.22 -34.89 11.90
CA ILE A 54 -8.07 -34.67 11.02
C ILE A 54 -8.45 -33.75 9.86
N GLY A 55 -9.58 -33.99 9.22
CA GLY A 55 -10.11 -33.15 8.14
C GLY A 55 -10.33 -31.70 8.59
N GLY A 56 -10.92 -31.51 9.77
CA GLY A 56 -11.11 -30.19 10.38
C GLY A 56 -9.79 -29.47 10.69
N ALA A 57 -8.80 -30.19 11.24
CA ALA A 57 -7.49 -29.63 11.54
C ALA A 57 -6.72 -29.22 10.27
N VAL A 58 -6.77 -30.04 9.23
CA VAL A 58 -6.17 -29.76 7.91
C VAL A 58 -6.87 -28.55 7.28
N ALA A 59 -8.20 -28.53 7.21
CA ALA A 59 -8.97 -27.42 6.66
C ALA A 59 -8.71 -26.10 7.40
N ALA A 60 -8.66 -26.12 8.73
CA ALA A 60 -8.34 -24.93 9.53
C ALA A 60 -6.91 -24.42 9.26
N THR A 61 -5.96 -25.32 9.04
CA THR A 61 -4.57 -24.98 8.70
C THR A 61 -4.49 -24.36 7.31
N TYR A 62 -5.14 -24.97 6.31
CA TYR A 62 -5.24 -24.41 4.96
C TYR A 62 -5.88 -23.02 4.97
N ARG A 63 -7.00 -22.84 5.68
CA ARG A 63 -7.68 -21.54 5.78
C ARG A 63 -6.80 -20.46 6.40
N ARG A 64 -5.96 -20.80 7.39
CA ARG A 64 -4.99 -19.86 7.96
C ARG A 64 -3.93 -19.45 6.96
N ILE A 65 -3.33 -20.42 6.27
CA ILE A 65 -2.31 -20.17 5.23
C ILE A 65 -2.89 -19.28 4.13
N ASP A 66 -4.13 -19.55 3.71
CA ASP A 66 -4.79 -18.78 2.67
C ASP A 66 -5.13 -17.35 3.13
N SER A 67 -5.65 -17.19 4.36
CA SER A 67 -5.89 -15.86 4.94
C SER A 67 -4.62 -15.02 5.09
N ASP A 68 -3.48 -15.65 5.40
CA ASP A 68 -2.21 -14.96 5.49
C ASP A 68 -1.66 -14.58 4.12
N ARG A 69 -1.89 -15.41 3.09
CA ARG A 69 -1.57 -15.07 1.71
C ARG A 69 -2.40 -13.90 1.23
N GLU A 70 -3.69 -13.89 1.52
CA GLU A 70 -4.60 -12.82 1.11
C GLU A 70 -4.25 -11.49 1.78
N ARG A 71 -3.98 -11.50 3.09
CA ARG A 71 -3.48 -10.31 3.81
C ARG A 71 -2.14 -9.80 3.30
N ARG A 72 -1.29 -10.67 2.75
CA ARG A 72 -0.02 -10.26 2.11
C ARG A 72 -0.29 -9.66 0.73
N ARG A 73 -1.14 -10.29 -0.09
CA ARG A 73 -1.55 -9.76 -1.39
C ARG A 73 -2.18 -8.38 -1.27
N ALA A 74 -3.13 -8.20 -0.34
CA ALA A 74 -3.78 -6.92 -0.09
C ALA A 74 -2.78 -5.82 0.33
N ARG A 75 -1.76 -6.16 1.13
CA ARG A 75 -0.69 -5.22 1.48
C ARG A 75 0.19 -4.87 0.29
N ASP A 76 0.51 -5.84 -0.56
CA ASP A 76 1.37 -5.62 -1.72
C ASP A 76 0.64 -4.80 -2.79
N GLU A 77 -0.66 -5.04 -2.97
CA GLU A 77 -1.53 -4.22 -3.82
C GLU A 77 -1.57 -2.77 -3.33
N LEU A 78 -1.81 -2.57 -2.03
CA LEU A 78 -1.82 -1.23 -1.43
C LEU A 78 -0.47 -0.51 -1.58
N ARG A 79 0.66 -1.21 -1.42
CA ARG A 79 2.00 -0.63 -1.66
C ARG A 79 2.16 -0.17 -3.10
N PHE A 80 1.66 -0.98 -4.04
CA PHE A 80 1.75 -0.67 -5.46
C PHE A 80 0.82 0.48 -5.85
N GLU A 81 -0.38 0.55 -5.27
CA GLU A 81 -1.29 1.68 -5.43
C GLU A 81 -0.66 2.98 -4.93
N ILE A 82 -0.13 2.99 -3.71
CA ILE A 82 0.58 4.15 -3.14
C ILE A 82 1.76 4.56 -4.03
N PHE A 83 2.53 3.58 -4.56
CA PHE A 83 3.60 3.85 -5.52
C PHE A 83 3.10 4.56 -6.77
N GLN A 84 2.01 4.07 -7.37
CA GLN A 84 1.42 4.66 -8.57
C GLN A 84 0.92 6.08 -8.30
N GLN A 85 0.24 6.30 -7.18
CA GLN A 85 -0.26 7.61 -6.78
C GLN A 85 0.89 8.60 -6.53
N LEU A 86 1.95 8.21 -5.82
CA LEU A 86 3.16 9.02 -5.63
C LEU A 86 3.82 9.39 -6.97
N SER A 87 3.97 8.41 -7.88
CA SER A 87 4.52 8.65 -9.20
C SER A 87 3.65 9.60 -10.03
N SER A 88 2.33 9.42 -9.98
CA SER A 88 1.37 10.30 -10.65
C SER A 88 1.44 11.72 -10.11
N GLY A 89 1.40 11.90 -8.78
CA GLY A 89 1.49 13.20 -8.12
C GLY A 89 2.78 13.95 -8.47
N TYR A 90 3.93 13.27 -8.47
CA TYR A 90 5.20 13.88 -8.88
C TYR A 90 5.20 14.30 -10.36
N GLN A 91 4.65 13.48 -11.26
CA GLN A 91 4.55 13.82 -12.67
C GLN A 91 3.62 15.01 -12.91
N GLN A 92 2.51 15.09 -12.19
CA GLN A 92 1.59 16.24 -12.23
C GLN A 92 2.27 17.50 -11.71
N LEU A 93 2.97 17.44 -10.57
CA LEU A 93 3.74 18.57 -10.04
C LEU A 93 4.79 19.08 -11.03
N ARG A 94 5.52 18.16 -11.68
CA ARG A 94 6.49 18.51 -12.73
C ARG A 94 5.81 19.13 -13.95
N ARG A 95 4.62 18.66 -14.31
CA ARG A 95 3.82 19.20 -15.42
C ARG A 95 3.39 20.63 -15.13
N VAL A 96 2.80 20.90 -13.96
CA VAL A 96 2.43 22.24 -13.51
C VAL A 96 3.62 23.18 -13.64
N ARG A 97 4.76 22.80 -13.03
CA ARG A 97 6.00 23.59 -13.10
C ARG A 97 6.42 23.87 -14.54
N ARG A 98 6.41 22.86 -15.41
CA ARG A 98 6.82 22.98 -16.81
C ARG A 98 5.86 23.88 -17.59
N ASN A 99 4.56 23.77 -17.37
CA ASN A 99 3.54 24.60 -18.01
C ASN A 99 3.69 26.07 -17.62
N LEU A 100 3.85 26.36 -16.32
CA LEU A 100 4.11 27.72 -15.84
C LEU A 100 5.42 28.30 -16.37
N LYS A 101 6.47 27.48 -16.52
CA LYS A 101 7.71 27.90 -17.19
C LYS A 101 7.47 28.22 -18.66
N PHE A 102 6.75 27.38 -19.39
CA PHE A 102 6.43 27.60 -20.80
C PHE A 102 5.58 28.84 -21.03
N ALA A 103 4.73 29.22 -20.07
CA ALA A 103 4.01 30.49 -20.09
C ALA A 103 4.94 31.72 -20.03
N GLY A 104 6.26 31.53 -19.86
CA GLY A 104 7.25 32.61 -19.82
C GLY A 104 7.39 33.29 -18.46
N ILE A 105 6.70 32.80 -17.43
CA ILE A 105 6.68 33.38 -16.08
C ILE A 105 8.09 33.39 -15.45
N HIS A 106 8.93 32.41 -15.78
CA HIS A 106 10.30 32.32 -15.28
C HIS A 106 11.24 33.40 -15.86
N ILE A 107 11.00 33.85 -17.10
CA ILE A 107 11.84 34.86 -17.78
C ILE A 107 11.72 36.22 -17.09
N LEU A 108 10.56 36.46 -16.47
CA LEU A 108 10.22 37.68 -15.75
C LEU A 108 11.10 37.90 -14.50
N GLN A 109 11.69 36.84 -13.95
CA GLN A 109 12.57 36.91 -12.79
C GLN A 109 13.95 37.47 -13.13
N SER A 110 14.46 37.17 -14.34
CA SER A 110 15.81 37.55 -14.76
C SER A 110 15.87 38.96 -15.34
N SER A 111 14.72 39.61 -15.57
CA SER A 111 14.65 40.94 -16.16
C SER A 111 14.83 42.03 -15.10
N SER A 112 15.71 42.99 -15.38
CA SER A 112 15.91 44.19 -14.56
C SER A 112 14.66 45.06 -14.49
N VAL A 113 13.82 45.03 -15.53
CA VAL A 113 12.53 45.71 -15.59
C VAL A 113 11.46 44.83 -14.96
N ARG A 114 10.58 45.40 -14.10
CA ARG A 114 9.37 44.76 -13.54
C ARG A 114 8.36 44.45 -14.63
N PRO A 115 8.35 43.23 -15.19
CA PRO A 115 7.53 42.96 -16.35
C PRO A 115 6.15 42.50 -15.84
N ARG A 116 5.11 43.17 -16.33
CA ARG A 116 3.73 42.87 -15.94
C ARG A 116 3.30 41.53 -16.53
N LEU A 117 2.58 40.74 -15.76
CA LEU A 117 1.96 39.52 -16.26
C LEU A 117 0.86 39.86 -17.26
N ARG A 118 0.87 39.19 -18.42
CA ARG A 118 -0.22 39.28 -19.39
C ARG A 118 -1.46 38.53 -18.89
N PRO A 119 -2.68 38.90 -19.30
CA PRO A 119 -3.91 38.21 -18.90
C PRO A 119 -3.87 36.70 -19.14
N GLU A 120 -3.28 36.24 -20.25
CA GLU A 120 -3.14 34.82 -20.54
C GLU A 120 -2.21 34.10 -19.56
N GLN A 121 -1.16 34.78 -19.09
CA GLN A 121 -0.22 34.24 -18.11
C GLN A 121 -0.86 34.15 -16.72
N ILE A 122 -1.70 35.12 -16.36
CA ILE A 122 -2.48 35.10 -15.11
C ILE A 122 -3.47 33.93 -15.12
N ALA A 123 -4.16 33.71 -16.24
CA ALA A 123 -5.05 32.57 -16.41
C ALA A 123 -4.29 31.23 -16.27
N MET A 124 -3.16 31.07 -16.96
CA MET A 124 -2.32 29.87 -16.83
C MET A 124 -1.77 29.69 -15.41
N LEU A 125 -1.41 30.77 -14.73
CA LEU A 125 -0.96 30.73 -13.34
C LEU A 125 -2.06 30.23 -12.42
N ARG A 126 -3.27 30.78 -12.55
CA ARG A 126 -4.45 30.35 -11.79
C ARG A 126 -4.73 28.87 -12.01
N ASP A 127 -4.78 28.43 -13.26
CA ASP A 127 -5.07 27.04 -13.60
C ASP A 127 -3.98 26.10 -13.04
N GLY A 128 -2.70 26.50 -13.15
CA GLY A 128 -1.58 25.78 -12.54
C GLY A 128 -1.65 25.72 -11.01
N MET A 129 -2.15 26.76 -10.33
CA MET A 129 -2.35 26.75 -8.88
C MET A 129 -3.51 25.84 -8.46
N VAL A 130 -4.58 25.75 -9.25
CA VAL A 130 -5.67 24.78 -9.03
C VAL A 130 -5.14 23.35 -9.15
N GLU A 131 -4.35 23.04 -10.19
CA GLU A 131 -3.70 21.74 -10.32
C GLU A 131 -2.75 21.46 -9.14
N LEU A 132 -2.00 22.47 -8.68
CA LEU A 132 -1.08 22.31 -7.54
C LEU A 132 -1.83 21.96 -6.23
N VAL A 133 -2.98 22.58 -5.99
CA VAL A 133 -3.85 22.24 -4.84
C VAL A 133 -4.31 20.78 -4.93
N GLN A 134 -4.79 20.34 -6.09
CA GLN A 134 -5.24 18.96 -6.28
C GLN A 134 -4.14 17.94 -6.02
N VAL A 135 -2.92 18.19 -6.54
CA VAL A 135 -1.76 17.32 -6.28
C VAL A 135 -1.40 17.31 -4.79
N THR A 136 -1.45 18.47 -4.13
CA THR A 136 -1.10 18.57 -2.70
C THR A 136 -2.10 17.80 -1.84
N THR A 137 -3.39 17.93 -2.09
CA THR A 137 -4.44 17.14 -1.42
C THR A 137 -4.27 15.63 -1.64
N MET A 138 -3.91 15.20 -2.85
CA MET A 138 -3.59 13.78 -3.10
C MET A 138 -2.40 13.31 -2.25
N LEU A 139 -1.33 14.11 -2.16
CA LEU A 139 -0.15 13.76 -1.36
C LEU A 139 -0.43 13.76 0.15
N GLU A 140 -1.29 14.67 0.63
CA GLU A 140 -1.79 14.68 2.01
C GLU A 140 -2.59 13.41 2.33
N GLN A 141 -3.48 12.97 1.44
CA GLN A 141 -4.23 11.73 1.59
C GLN A 141 -3.28 10.53 1.74
N ILE A 142 -2.25 10.43 0.89
CA ILE A 142 -1.21 9.40 1.02
C ILE A 142 -0.49 9.51 2.36
N THR A 143 -0.19 10.72 2.82
CA THR A 143 0.46 10.96 4.13
C THR A 143 -0.40 10.44 5.28
N GLN A 144 -1.71 10.71 5.25
CA GLN A 144 -2.67 10.22 6.24
C GLN A 144 -2.80 8.69 6.19
N GLU A 145 -2.84 8.10 4.99
CA GLU A 145 -2.89 6.65 4.82
C GLU A 145 -1.65 5.96 5.40
N LEU A 146 -0.46 6.55 5.18
CA LEU A 146 0.80 6.07 5.74
C LEU A 146 0.82 6.13 7.27
N ASP A 147 0.20 7.15 7.87
CA ASP A 147 0.12 7.29 9.34
C ASP A 147 -0.77 6.20 9.96
N VAL A 148 -1.97 6.00 9.38
CA VAL A 148 -2.97 5.06 9.90
C VAL A 148 -2.59 3.60 9.65
N ARG A 149 -1.97 3.29 8.51
CA ARG A 149 -1.73 1.91 8.07
C ARG A 149 -0.24 1.57 8.09
N ILE A 150 0.11 0.51 8.82
CA ILE A 150 1.47 -0.06 8.82
C ILE A 150 1.67 -0.87 7.52
N VAL A 151 1.87 -0.15 6.41
CA VAL A 151 2.09 -0.72 5.08
C VAL A 151 3.59 -0.90 4.82
N PHE A 152 4.41 0.04 5.28
CA PHE A 152 5.85 0.07 4.99
C PHE A 152 6.68 -0.14 6.26
N ASP A 153 7.75 -0.93 6.16
CA ASP A 153 8.68 -1.15 7.29
C ASP A 153 9.44 0.14 7.64
N ARG A 154 9.73 0.99 6.64
CA ARG A 154 10.36 2.31 6.77
C ARG A 154 9.35 3.46 6.68
N ARG A 155 8.23 3.33 7.38
CA ARG A 155 7.14 4.32 7.34
C ARG A 155 7.61 5.72 7.69
N GLU A 156 8.43 5.88 8.73
CA GLU A 156 8.87 7.20 9.22
C GLU A 156 9.71 7.96 8.20
N GLU A 157 10.71 7.29 7.59
CA GLU A 157 11.51 7.88 6.50
C GLU A 157 10.63 8.33 5.32
N MET A 158 9.63 7.52 4.96
CA MET A 158 8.70 7.86 3.89
C MET A 158 7.79 9.02 4.27
N PHE A 159 7.27 9.02 5.49
CA PHE A 159 6.43 10.09 6.00
C PHE A 159 7.18 11.43 6.00
N GLU A 160 8.41 11.47 6.52
CA GLU A 160 9.22 12.69 6.53
C GLU A 160 9.52 13.20 5.11
N ALA A 161 9.85 12.30 4.19
CA ALA A 161 10.13 12.67 2.81
C ALA A 161 8.88 13.23 2.10
N LEU A 162 7.72 12.61 2.31
CA LEU A 162 6.45 13.08 1.74
C LEU A 162 6.00 14.40 2.37
N PHE A 163 6.13 14.53 3.68
CA PHE A 163 5.83 15.75 4.42
C PHE A 163 6.64 16.94 3.92
N LYS A 164 7.94 16.75 3.61
CA LYS A 164 8.77 17.80 3.00
C LYS A 164 8.21 18.29 1.66
N ILE A 165 7.70 17.38 0.82
CA ILE A 165 7.09 17.73 -0.47
C ILE A 165 5.78 18.50 -0.26
N VAL A 166 4.93 18.01 0.64
CA VAL A 166 3.63 18.64 0.97
C VAL A 166 3.86 20.05 1.53
N ALA A 167 4.69 20.19 2.57
CA ALA A 167 4.99 21.48 3.20
C ALA A 167 5.58 22.49 2.20
N TYR A 168 6.42 22.02 1.27
CA TYR A 168 6.93 22.86 0.19
C TYR A 168 5.82 23.39 -0.72
N ASN A 169 4.86 22.54 -1.10
CA ASN A 169 3.73 22.93 -1.94
C ASN A 169 2.72 23.81 -1.20
N GLU A 170 2.42 23.50 0.07
CA GLU A 170 1.53 24.30 0.91
C GLU A 170 2.05 25.74 1.05
N ARG A 171 3.37 25.92 1.18
CA ARG A 171 3.98 27.26 1.20
C ARG A 171 3.70 28.04 -0.09
N LEU A 172 3.74 27.38 -1.25
CA LEU A 172 3.40 28.00 -2.55
C LEU A 172 1.92 28.38 -2.60
N ILE A 173 1.05 27.46 -2.20
CA ILE A 173 -0.41 27.65 -2.20
C ILE A 173 -0.79 28.78 -1.24
N HIS A 174 -0.23 28.80 -0.03
CA HIS A 174 -0.51 29.81 0.98
C HIS A 174 -0.07 31.21 0.52
N GLU A 175 1.12 31.32 -0.08
CA GLU A 175 1.58 32.58 -0.68
C GLU A 175 0.62 33.07 -1.76
N TRP A 176 0.21 32.17 -2.67
CA TRP A 176 -0.75 32.47 -3.71
C TRP A 176 -2.13 32.84 -3.16
N GLN A 177 -2.63 32.18 -2.13
CA GLN A 177 -3.92 32.55 -1.51
C GLN A 177 -3.86 33.94 -0.88
N LYS A 178 -2.72 34.28 -0.27
CA LYS A 178 -2.54 35.57 0.41
C LYS A 178 -2.39 36.74 -0.57
N ARG A 179 -1.63 36.56 -1.64
CA ARG A 179 -1.25 37.64 -2.58
C ARG A 179 -1.91 37.53 -3.96
N GLY A 180 -2.43 36.36 -4.31
CA GLY A 180 -2.99 36.05 -5.64
C GLY A 180 -4.21 36.89 -6.00
N VAL A 181 -4.97 37.37 -5.01
CA VAL A 181 -6.10 38.29 -5.23
C VAL A 181 -5.64 39.59 -5.90
N GLU A 182 -4.44 40.07 -5.57
CA GLU A 182 -3.86 41.28 -6.18
C GLU A 182 -3.61 41.11 -7.68
N PHE A 183 -3.51 39.86 -8.17
CA PHE A 183 -3.34 39.53 -9.58
C PHE A 183 -4.68 39.39 -10.33
N TRP A 184 -5.82 39.40 -9.63
CA TRP A 184 -7.14 39.24 -10.26
C TRP A 184 -7.65 40.57 -10.83
N ASP A 185 -7.46 41.65 -10.08
CA ASP A 185 -8.01 42.96 -10.41
C ASP A 185 -6.95 43.94 -10.95
N ALA A 186 -5.66 43.71 -10.65
CA ALA A 186 -4.60 44.61 -11.07
C ALA A 186 -3.97 44.15 -12.39
N GLU A 187 -3.92 45.04 -13.37
CA GLU A 187 -3.10 44.92 -14.59
C GLU A 187 -1.58 44.84 -14.31
N SER A 188 -1.13 44.69 -13.05
CA SER A 188 0.25 45.03 -12.65
C SER A 188 0.96 44.11 -11.65
N GLY A 189 0.41 42.96 -11.28
CA GLY A 189 1.10 42.04 -10.36
C GLY A 189 2.47 41.57 -10.90
N ASP A 190 3.53 41.70 -10.09
CA ASP A 190 4.88 41.20 -10.40
C ASP A 190 5.08 39.83 -9.75
N VAL A 191 5.58 38.85 -10.50
CA VAL A 191 5.90 37.50 -10.00
C VAL A 191 6.92 37.56 -8.85
N ARG A 192 7.74 38.60 -8.80
CA ARG A 192 8.70 38.83 -7.69
C ARG A 192 8.03 39.03 -6.35
N ASP A 193 6.77 39.43 -6.33
CA ASP A 193 5.97 39.53 -5.12
C ASP A 193 5.48 38.16 -4.64
N LEU A 194 5.81 37.08 -5.35
CA LEU A 194 5.54 35.68 -4.97
C LEU A 194 6.87 34.93 -4.85
N PRO A 195 7.69 35.16 -3.81
CA PRO A 195 9.01 34.55 -3.69
C PRO A 195 9.00 33.02 -3.66
N ALA A 196 7.99 32.36 -3.08
CA ALA A 196 7.89 30.91 -3.11
C ALA A 196 7.57 30.43 -4.54
N LEU A 197 6.62 31.04 -5.24
CA LEU A 197 6.38 30.75 -6.66
C LEU A 197 7.64 31.00 -7.50
N ALA A 198 8.38 32.06 -7.16
CA ALA A 198 9.60 32.38 -7.87
C ALA A 198 10.66 31.29 -7.67
N GLU A 199 10.83 30.85 -6.44
CA GLU A 199 11.65 29.71 -6.05
C GLU A 199 11.21 28.44 -6.80
N PHE A 200 9.91 28.15 -6.93
CA PHE A 200 9.40 27.00 -7.67
C PHE A 200 9.75 27.03 -9.16
N LEU A 201 9.71 28.22 -9.77
CA LEU A 201 10.01 28.43 -11.18
C LEU A 201 11.50 28.60 -11.47
N ALA A 202 12.34 28.79 -10.44
CA ALA A 202 13.80 28.87 -10.57
C ALA A 202 14.38 27.60 -11.20
N ASP A 203 15.70 27.61 -11.47
CA ASP A 203 16.37 26.41 -11.97
C ASP A 203 16.16 25.22 -11.01
N THR A 204 15.95 24.05 -11.61
CA THR A 204 15.61 22.81 -10.91
C THR A 204 16.61 22.46 -9.83
N GLN A 205 17.88 22.80 -10.02
CA GLN A 205 18.94 22.46 -9.09
C GLN A 205 18.86 23.21 -7.76
N VAL A 206 18.29 24.41 -7.74
CA VAL A 206 18.39 25.32 -6.58
C VAL A 206 17.36 24.97 -5.50
N SER A 207 16.11 24.76 -5.89
CA SER A 207 14.98 24.71 -4.94
C SER A 207 14.11 23.47 -5.12
N PHE A 208 13.70 23.19 -6.36
CA PHE A 208 12.83 22.06 -6.67
C PHE A 208 13.53 20.72 -6.38
N ARG A 209 14.83 20.63 -6.66
CA ARG A 209 15.59 19.41 -6.41
C ARG A 209 15.68 19.03 -4.93
N PRO A 210 16.17 19.91 -4.03
CA PRO A 210 16.29 19.55 -2.61
C PRO A 210 14.93 19.36 -1.92
N ASN A 211 13.91 20.13 -2.30
CA ASN A 211 12.62 20.10 -1.60
C ASN A 211 11.61 19.08 -2.16
N VAL A 212 11.73 18.74 -3.46
CA VAL A 212 10.77 17.83 -4.11
C VAL A 212 11.46 16.59 -4.67
N ARG A 213 12.45 16.77 -5.55
CA ARG A 213 13.03 15.64 -6.29
C ARG A 213 13.78 14.67 -5.39
N VAL A 214 14.64 15.15 -4.50
CA VAL A 214 15.43 14.28 -3.61
C VAL A 214 14.51 13.50 -2.67
N PRO A 215 13.56 14.13 -1.94
CA PRO A 215 12.59 13.39 -1.14
C PRO A 215 11.76 12.39 -1.95
N TYR A 216 11.36 12.75 -3.18
CA TYR A 216 10.67 11.83 -4.07
C TYR A 216 11.55 10.63 -4.48
N ASP A 217 12.81 10.87 -4.85
CA ASP A 217 13.74 9.80 -5.21
C ASP A 217 14.02 8.88 -4.00
N ASP A 218 14.03 9.43 -2.77
CA ASP A 218 14.13 8.67 -1.52
C ASP A 218 12.89 7.80 -1.29
N LEU A 219 11.70 8.36 -1.45
CA LEU A 219 10.42 7.65 -1.39
C LEU A 219 10.36 6.47 -2.36
N ILE A 220 10.65 6.72 -3.63
CA ILE A 220 10.60 5.72 -4.68
C ILE A 220 11.60 4.60 -4.40
N ARG A 221 12.82 4.93 -3.96
CA ARG A 221 13.81 3.93 -3.57
C ARG A 221 13.33 3.09 -2.39
N ALA A 222 12.76 3.70 -1.35
CA ALA A 222 12.25 3.00 -0.19
C ALA A 222 11.13 2.01 -0.57
N VAL A 223 10.20 2.43 -1.42
CA VAL A 223 9.11 1.59 -1.92
C VAL A 223 9.64 0.45 -2.78
N GLN A 224 10.51 0.74 -3.75
CA GLN A 224 11.11 -0.27 -4.62
C GLN A 224 11.91 -1.32 -3.84
N GLN A 225 12.70 -0.90 -2.85
CA GLN A 225 13.46 -1.83 -2.00
C GLN A 225 12.52 -2.80 -1.26
N GLN A 226 11.39 -2.32 -0.74
CA GLN A 226 10.43 -3.19 -0.07
C GLN A 226 9.76 -4.16 -1.03
N LEU A 227 9.32 -3.69 -2.21
CA LEU A 227 8.73 -4.57 -3.23
C LEU A 227 9.71 -5.67 -3.68
N LEU A 228 10.98 -5.34 -3.84
CA LEU A 228 12.04 -6.30 -4.20
C LEU A 228 12.34 -7.30 -3.06
N GLN A 229 12.40 -6.84 -1.81
CA GLN A 229 12.57 -7.74 -0.66
C GLN A 229 11.42 -8.74 -0.57
N GLN A 230 10.20 -8.32 -0.89
CA GLN A 230 9.04 -9.20 -0.88
C GLN A 230 9.02 -10.19 -2.03
N SER A 231 9.37 -9.76 -3.25
CA SER A 231 9.48 -10.68 -4.39
C SER A 231 10.55 -11.75 -4.12
N ARG A 232 11.68 -11.38 -3.53
CA ARG A 232 12.73 -12.32 -3.12
C ARG A 232 12.25 -13.31 -2.05
N LYS A 233 11.55 -12.83 -1.02
CA LYS A 233 10.95 -13.71 0.01
C LYS A 233 9.95 -14.70 -0.61
N ARG A 234 9.15 -14.28 -1.61
CA ARG A 234 8.24 -15.16 -2.34
C ARG A 234 9.00 -16.26 -3.10
N CYS A 235 10.07 -15.91 -3.83
CA CYS A 235 10.89 -16.88 -4.57
C CYS A 235 11.54 -17.92 -3.64
N LEU A 236 12.05 -17.50 -2.47
CA LEU A 236 12.67 -18.42 -1.51
C LEU A 236 11.65 -19.31 -0.77
N SER A 237 10.43 -18.81 -0.57
CA SER A 237 9.35 -19.55 0.11
C SER A 237 8.53 -20.44 -0.83
N ALA A 238 8.70 -20.31 -2.14
CA ALA A 238 8.07 -21.21 -3.09
C ALA A 238 8.66 -22.60 -2.83
N PRO A 239 7.84 -23.61 -2.46
CA PRO A 239 8.35 -24.96 -2.30
C PRO A 239 9.05 -25.29 -3.61
N THR A 240 10.33 -25.65 -3.55
CA THR A 240 11.06 -26.20 -4.69
C THR A 240 10.19 -27.33 -5.20
N ARG A 241 9.41 -27.06 -6.26
CA ARG A 241 8.71 -28.09 -7.00
C ARG A 241 9.86 -28.97 -7.45
N GLY A 242 10.01 -30.11 -6.78
CA GLY A 242 11.03 -31.10 -7.12
C GLY A 242 11.00 -31.27 -8.63
N PRO A 243 12.17 -31.44 -9.28
CA PRO A 243 12.30 -31.41 -10.73
C PRO A 243 11.13 -32.18 -11.32
N SER A 244 10.22 -31.44 -11.96
CA SER A 244 9.08 -32.04 -12.64
C SER A 244 9.70 -33.07 -13.55
N ARG A 245 9.49 -34.36 -13.23
CA ARG A 245 9.87 -35.45 -14.13
C ARG A 245 9.07 -35.16 -15.39
N ARG A 246 9.68 -34.42 -16.33
CA ARG A 246 9.22 -34.36 -17.70
C ARG A 246 8.99 -35.82 -18.06
N PRO A 247 7.76 -36.24 -18.38
CA PRO A 247 7.59 -37.56 -18.94
C PRO A 247 8.55 -37.60 -20.13
N ALA A 248 9.48 -38.56 -20.09
CA ALA A 248 10.40 -38.78 -21.18
C ALA A 248 9.52 -38.87 -22.43
N SER A 249 9.65 -37.90 -23.33
CA SER A 249 8.97 -37.90 -24.61
C SER A 249 9.31 -39.22 -25.25
N GLY A 250 8.33 -40.12 -25.28
CA GLY A 250 8.44 -41.39 -25.97
C GLY A 250 8.82 -41.08 -27.40
N ALA A 251 10.05 -41.43 -27.75
CA ALA A 251 10.43 -41.64 -29.12
C ALA A 251 9.61 -42.86 -29.61
N ALA A 252 8.48 -42.61 -30.26
CA ALA A 252 7.89 -43.53 -31.22
C ALA A 252 8.17 -42.88 -32.59
N ALA A 253 9.22 -43.30 -33.27
CA ALA A 253 9.28 -44.49 -34.13
C ALA A 253 8.59 -44.23 -35.49
N ARG A 254 9.38 -44.44 -36.53
CA ARG A 254 9.08 -44.27 -37.96
C ARG A 254 8.00 -45.22 -38.45
#